data_AF-A0AAP0L931-F1
#
_entry.id   AF-A0AAP0L931-F1
#
_cell.length_a   1.000
_cell.length_b   1.000
_cell.length_c   1.000
_cell.angle_alpha   90.00
_cell.angle_beta   90.00
_cell.angle_gamma   90.00
#
_symmetry.space_group_name_H-M   'P 1'
#
loop_
_entity.id
_entity.type
_entity.pdbx_description
1 polymer ?
#
loop_
_entity_poly.entity_id
_entity_poly.type
_entity_poly.pdbx_seq_one_letter_code
_entity_poly.pdbx_strand_id
1 'polypeptide(L)'
;MAEPTPTTSNPRRACFSFAAYVKNLISHLKSRGVPVLDGLTDREFSSIQSTFNFVFPPDLRSILSEGLPVGPGFPNWRSSSPQQLRILLDLPALSISKEISNNRFWCQSWGDKSHANPEENLATAKLHLNKAPILVPVYAHCYIASTSPTSAGNPVFFVRGGDVRYAGYDVAGFFQQAEFRGRRVFFRPVEMARAAAAVKAPVWAAKEARRVEVWTEMVERGRWEGMARARGG
;
A
#
# COMPACT_ATOMS: atom_id res chain seq x y z
N MET A 1 4.45 17.09 39.35
CA MET A 1 5.05 16.72 38.06
C MET A 1 4.93 15.21 37.94
N ALA A 2 4.12 14.72 37.00
CA ALA A 2 3.96 13.28 36.77
C ALA A 2 4.72 12.93 35.48
N GLU A 3 5.75 12.10 35.59
CA GLU A 3 6.45 11.53 34.43
C GLU A 3 5.54 10.55 33.67
N PRO A 4 5.57 10.54 32.33
CA PRO A 4 4.90 9.52 31.56
C PRO A 4 5.69 8.20 31.65
N THR A 5 5.06 7.16 32.20
CA THR A 5 5.61 5.79 32.21
C THR A 5 5.77 5.25 30.79
N PRO A 6 6.95 4.74 30.39
CA PRO A 6 7.12 4.09 29.09
C PRO A 6 6.37 2.74 29.12
N THR A 7 5.35 2.61 28.27
CA THR A 7 4.67 1.33 28.08
C THR A 7 5.62 0.37 27.37
N THR A 8 6.30 -0.50 28.12
CA THR A 8 7.15 -1.55 27.58
C THR A 8 6.28 -2.61 26.91
N SER A 9 5.93 -2.39 25.63
CA SER A 9 5.24 -3.39 24.83
C SER A 9 6.18 -4.58 24.63
N ASN A 10 5.85 -5.73 25.22
CA ASN A 10 6.70 -6.91 25.17
C ASN A 10 6.66 -7.50 23.73
N PRO A 11 7.77 -7.50 22.97
CA PRO A 11 7.76 -7.80 21.54
C PRO A 11 7.19 -9.19 21.24
N ARG A 12 7.41 -10.17 22.13
CA ARG A 12 6.84 -11.52 22.01
C ARG A 12 5.31 -11.50 21.99
N ARG A 13 4.67 -10.73 22.88
CA ARG A 13 3.20 -10.60 22.93
C ARG A 13 2.66 -9.91 21.68
N ALA A 14 3.38 -8.91 21.15
CA ALA A 14 3.03 -8.26 19.90
C ALA A 14 3.08 -9.26 18.71
N CYS A 15 4.13 -10.10 18.62
CA CYS A 15 4.22 -11.15 17.60
C CYS A 15 3.07 -12.17 17.68
N PHE A 16 2.71 -12.64 18.89
CA PHE A 16 1.57 -13.53 19.07
C PHE A 16 0.24 -12.88 18.65
N SER A 17 0.05 -11.60 18.94
CA SER A 17 -1.14 -10.86 18.52
C SER A 17 -1.20 -10.69 17.00
N PHE A 18 -0.06 -10.52 16.34
CA PHE A 18 0.01 -10.39 14.89
C PHE A 18 -0.30 -11.73 14.19
N ALA A 19 0.30 -12.83 14.65
CA ALA A 19 0.01 -14.16 14.09
C ALA A 19 -1.48 -14.53 14.24
N ALA A 20 -2.09 -14.23 15.39
CA ALA A 20 -3.52 -14.42 15.60
C ALA A 20 -4.37 -13.53 14.66
N TYR A 21 -3.96 -12.27 14.47
CA TYR A 21 -4.60 -11.36 13.52
C TYR A 21 -4.54 -11.91 12.09
N VAL A 22 -3.38 -12.37 11.64
CA VAL A 22 -3.21 -12.91 10.28
C VAL A 22 -4.10 -14.13 10.06
N LYS A 23 -4.16 -15.06 11.01
CA LYS A 23 -5.06 -16.22 10.95
C LYS A 23 -6.53 -15.79 10.82
N ASN A 24 -6.97 -14.83 11.61
CA ASN A 24 -8.32 -14.29 11.54
C ASN A 24 -8.58 -13.59 10.20
N LEU A 25 -7.61 -12.85 9.66
CA LEU A 25 -7.70 -12.22 8.35
C LEU A 25 -7.86 -13.27 7.24
N ILE A 26 -7.02 -14.30 7.21
CA ILE A 26 -7.10 -15.35 6.19
C ILE A 26 -8.43 -16.11 6.28
N SER A 27 -8.87 -16.47 7.49
CA SER A 27 -10.20 -17.06 7.71
C SER A 27 -11.33 -16.13 7.25
N HIS A 28 -11.20 -14.83 7.49
CA HIS A 28 -12.17 -13.84 7.03
C HIS A 28 -12.25 -13.80 5.51
N LEU A 29 -11.11 -13.71 4.81
CA LEU A 29 -11.05 -13.73 3.34
C LEU A 29 -11.71 -14.99 2.77
N LYS A 30 -11.39 -16.17 3.33
CA LYS A 30 -12.01 -17.45 2.96
C LYS A 30 -13.53 -17.41 3.15
N SER A 31 -14.02 -16.92 4.30
CA SER A 31 -15.46 -16.80 4.58
C SER A 31 -16.21 -15.85 3.64
N ARG A 32 -15.51 -14.93 2.99
CA ARG A 32 -16.06 -13.99 1.99
C ARG A 32 -15.95 -14.49 0.55
N GLY A 33 -15.48 -15.73 0.35
CA GLY A 33 -15.36 -16.36 -0.95
C GLY A 33 -14.11 -15.94 -1.73
N VAL A 34 -13.11 -15.36 -1.07
CA VAL A 34 -11.79 -15.13 -1.68
C VAL A 34 -11.03 -16.45 -1.68
N PRO A 35 -10.59 -16.96 -2.85
CA PRO A 35 -9.73 -18.14 -2.88
C PRO A 35 -8.39 -17.84 -2.21
N VAL A 36 -7.93 -18.73 -1.34
CA VAL A 36 -6.64 -18.61 -0.66
C VAL A 36 -5.90 -19.93 -0.81
N LEU A 37 -4.74 -19.89 -1.45
CA LEU A 37 -3.81 -21.02 -1.55
C LEU A 37 -2.92 -21.10 -0.32
N ASP A 38 -2.13 -22.16 -0.23
CA ASP A 38 -1.06 -22.26 0.76
C ASP A 38 -0.12 -21.07 0.68
N GLY A 39 0.35 -20.61 1.83
CA GLY A 39 1.23 -19.45 1.92
C GLY A 39 2.55 -19.63 1.17
N LEU A 40 3.22 -18.52 0.88
CA LEU A 40 4.53 -18.52 0.24
C LEU A 40 5.60 -19.03 1.20
N THR A 41 6.51 -19.86 0.68
CA THR A 41 7.69 -20.35 1.40
C THR A 41 8.81 -19.31 1.42
N ASP A 42 9.76 -19.45 2.34
CA ASP A 42 10.93 -18.56 2.41
C ASP A 42 11.77 -18.56 1.11
N ARG A 43 11.79 -19.70 0.41
CA ARG A 43 12.46 -19.86 -0.90
C ARG A 43 11.75 -19.05 -1.97
N GLU A 44 10.41 -19.13 -2.03
CA GLU A 44 9.61 -18.36 -2.97
C GLU A 44 9.76 -16.86 -2.73
N PHE A 45 9.70 -16.40 -1.47
CA PHE A 45 9.98 -15.00 -1.14
C PHE A 45 11.38 -14.57 -1.58
N SER A 46 12.40 -15.37 -1.28
CA SER A 46 13.79 -15.05 -1.65
C SER A 46 13.97 -14.94 -3.16
N SER A 47 13.30 -15.82 -3.93
CA SER A 47 13.30 -15.75 -5.39
C SER A 47 12.63 -14.47 -5.89
N ILE A 48 11.43 -14.15 -5.40
CA ILE A 48 10.68 -12.95 -5.83
C ILE A 48 11.48 -11.69 -5.51
N GLN A 49 12.00 -11.57 -4.28
CA GLN A 49 12.79 -10.42 -3.85
C GLN A 49 14.05 -10.23 -4.72
N SER A 50 14.75 -11.32 -5.04
CA SER A 50 15.92 -11.29 -5.92
C SER A 50 15.55 -10.89 -7.35
N THR A 51 14.44 -11.40 -7.89
CA THR A 51 14.00 -11.09 -9.26
C THR A 51 13.58 -9.64 -9.43
N PHE A 52 12.92 -9.04 -8.44
CA PHE A 52 12.36 -7.69 -8.56
C PHE A 52 13.10 -6.63 -7.75
N ASN A 53 14.18 -7.00 -7.07
CA ASN A 53 15.06 -6.12 -6.30
C ASN A 53 14.31 -5.26 -5.25
N PHE A 54 13.43 -5.90 -4.47
CA PHE A 54 12.77 -5.27 -3.33
C PHE A 54 12.71 -6.26 -2.15
N VAL A 55 12.36 -5.76 -0.97
CA VAL A 55 12.15 -6.60 0.22
C VAL A 55 10.69 -6.50 0.64
N PHE A 56 10.03 -7.63 0.87
CA PHE A 56 8.66 -7.61 1.37
C PHE A 56 8.62 -6.93 2.75
N PRO A 57 7.71 -5.98 2.98
CA PRO A 57 7.42 -5.51 4.33
C PRO A 57 7.06 -6.69 5.25
N PRO A 58 7.58 -6.76 6.49
CA PRO A 58 7.41 -7.94 7.35
C PRO A 58 5.96 -8.31 7.61
N ASP A 59 5.08 -7.31 7.73
CA ASP A 59 3.65 -7.47 7.93
C ASP A 59 2.94 -8.08 6.71
N LEU A 60 3.25 -7.62 5.50
CA LEU A 60 2.76 -8.25 4.26
C LEU A 60 3.32 -9.66 4.09
N ARG A 61 4.62 -9.87 4.36
CA ARG A 61 5.26 -11.20 4.28
C ARG A 61 4.53 -12.19 5.18
N SER A 62 4.26 -11.83 6.44
CA SER A 62 3.56 -12.69 7.39
C SER A 62 2.14 -13.04 6.94
N ILE A 63 1.42 -12.13 6.26
CA ILE A 63 0.11 -12.43 5.68
C ILE A 63 0.24 -13.47 4.56
N LEU A 64 1.15 -13.21 3.61
CA LEU A 64 1.36 -14.07 2.45
C LEU A 64 1.96 -15.44 2.82
N SER A 65 2.66 -15.56 3.95
CA SER A 65 3.17 -16.84 4.47
C SER A 65 2.10 -17.67 5.19
N GLU A 66 1.07 -17.04 5.79
CA GLU A 66 -0.04 -17.79 6.39
C GLU A 66 -1.02 -18.28 5.33
N GLY A 67 -1.27 -17.48 4.29
CA GLY A 67 -2.12 -17.87 3.17
C GLY A 67 -1.98 -16.91 2.01
N LEU A 68 -1.93 -17.43 0.79
CA LEU A 68 -1.78 -16.63 -0.42
C LEU A 68 -3.17 -16.37 -1.02
N PRO A 69 -3.80 -15.20 -0.81
CA PRO A 69 -5.04 -14.85 -1.48
C PRO A 69 -4.79 -14.78 -2.99
N VAL A 70 -5.60 -15.51 -3.75
CA VAL A 70 -5.58 -15.51 -5.22
C VAL A 70 -6.98 -15.22 -5.72
N GLY A 71 -7.11 -14.25 -6.62
CA GLY A 71 -8.42 -13.84 -7.11
C GLY A 71 -8.36 -12.47 -7.75
N PRO A 72 -9.48 -11.99 -8.32
CA PRO A 72 -9.53 -10.68 -8.95
C PRO A 72 -9.01 -9.57 -8.02
N GLY A 73 -7.96 -8.89 -8.46
CA GLY A 73 -7.27 -7.84 -7.70
C GLY A 73 -6.09 -8.32 -6.87
N PHE A 74 -6.05 -9.57 -6.39
CA PHE A 74 -4.90 -10.05 -5.65
C PHE A 74 -3.74 -10.45 -6.59
N PRO A 75 -2.50 -10.02 -6.30
CA PRO A 75 -1.34 -10.46 -7.07
C PRO A 75 -1.11 -11.96 -6.87
N ASN A 76 -1.10 -12.73 -7.95
CA ASN A 76 -0.76 -14.15 -7.89
C ASN A 76 0.76 -14.32 -7.94
N TRP A 77 1.43 -14.10 -6.81
CA TRP A 77 2.87 -14.20 -6.67
C TRP A 77 3.48 -15.55 -7.08
N ARG A 78 2.69 -16.63 -7.02
CA ARG A 78 3.16 -17.99 -7.33
C ARG A 78 3.01 -18.37 -8.80
N SER A 79 1.93 -17.95 -9.47
CA SER A 79 1.61 -18.41 -10.83
C SER A 79 1.63 -17.31 -11.89
N SER A 80 1.75 -16.04 -11.52
CA SER A 80 1.93 -14.97 -12.51
C SER A 80 3.34 -15.02 -13.12
N SER A 81 3.45 -14.68 -14.41
CA SER A 81 4.76 -14.59 -15.04
C SER A 81 5.57 -13.41 -14.47
N PRO A 82 6.91 -13.47 -14.54
CA PRO A 82 7.74 -12.35 -14.11
C PRO A 82 7.38 -11.03 -14.80
N GLN A 83 6.99 -11.07 -16.08
CA GLN A 83 6.57 -9.91 -16.85
C GLN A 83 5.26 -9.32 -16.30
N GLN A 84 4.28 -10.15 -15.95
CA GLN A 84 3.02 -9.68 -15.36
C GLN A 84 3.26 -9.01 -14.00
N LEU A 85 4.08 -9.63 -13.13
CA LEU A 85 4.43 -9.06 -11.84
C LEU A 85 5.23 -7.75 -11.99
N ARG A 86 6.13 -7.69 -12.98
CA ARG A 86 6.86 -6.46 -13.29
C ARG A 86 5.93 -5.33 -13.70
N ILE A 87 4.96 -5.61 -14.56
CA ILE A 87 3.93 -4.62 -14.95
C ILE A 87 3.20 -4.14 -13.69
N LEU A 88 2.76 -5.05 -12.80
CA LEU A 88 2.05 -4.65 -11.57
C LEU A 88 2.91 -3.74 -10.67
N LEU A 89 4.20 -4.02 -10.53
CA LEU A 89 5.14 -3.21 -9.76
C LEU A 89 5.39 -1.84 -10.40
N ASP A 90 5.43 -1.76 -11.73
CA ASP A 90 5.71 -0.53 -12.46
C ASP A 90 4.46 0.34 -12.68
N LEU A 91 3.25 -0.24 -12.56
CA LEU A 91 1.97 0.44 -12.78
C LEU A 91 1.82 1.79 -12.06
N PRO A 92 2.19 1.95 -10.77
CA PRO A 92 2.12 3.25 -10.09
C PRO A 92 2.91 4.33 -10.84
N ALA A 93 4.20 4.10 -11.09
CA ALA A 93 5.09 5.05 -11.75
C ALA A 93 4.66 5.31 -13.20
N LEU A 94 4.25 4.27 -13.94
CA LEU A 94 3.73 4.39 -15.30
C LEU A 94 2.47 5.23 -15.36
N SER A 95 1.55 5.04 -14.41
CA SER A 95 0.28 5.77 -14.37
C SER A 95 0.49 7.26 -14.10
N ILE A 96 1.39 7.61 -13.18
CA ILE A 96 1.76 8.99 -12.88
C ILE A 96 2.49 9.63 -14.06
N SER A 97 3.47 8.93 -14.64
CA SER A 97 4.21 9.39 -15.83
C SER A 97 3.25 9.74 -16.97
N LYS A 98 2.24 8.90 -17.22
CA LYS A 98 1.21 9.15 -18.23
C LYS A 98 0.40 10.41 -17.94
N GLU A 99 0.04 10.66 -16.68
CA GLU A 99 -0.68 11.89 -16.33
C GLU A 99 0.17 13.15 -16.51
N ILE A 100 1.48 13.07 -16.27
CA ILE A 100 2.42 14.17 -16.49
C ILE A 100 2.57 14.46 -17.97
N SER A 101 2.73 13.43 -18.81
CA SER A 101 2.76 13.57 -20.26
C SER A 101 1.47 14.20 -20.82
N ASN A 102 0.33 13.93 -20.18
CA ASN A 102 -0.95 14.55 -20.52
C ASN A 102 -1.15 15.93 -19.87
N ASN A 103 -0.14 16.47 -19.20
CA ASN A 103 -0.17 17.76 -18.50
C ASN A 103 -1.18 17.83 -17.33
N ARG A 104 -1.68 16.68 -16.83
CA ARG A 104 -2.75 16.58 -15.81
C ARG A 104 -2.23 16.33 -14.39
N PHE A 105 -0.93 16.16 -14.22
CA PHE A 105 -0.30 15.92 -12.93
C PHE A 105 1.02 16.67 -12.80
N TRP A 106 1.27 17.22 -11.61
CA TRP A 106 2.56 17.74 -11.18
C TRP A 106 2.59 17.76 -9.65
N CYS A 107 3.73 17.42 -9.05
CA CYS A 107 3.93 17.51 -7.61
C CYS A 107 4.83 18.69 -7.30
N GLN A 108 4.40 19.60 -6.41
CA GLN A 108 5.13 20.84 -6.12
C GLN A 108 6.52 20.57 -5.51
N SER A 109 6.69 19.45 -4.81
CA SER A 109 7.99 19.04 -4.27
C SER A 109 9.04 18.70 -5.34
N TRP A 110 8.64 18.60 -6.62
CA TRP A 110 9.54 18.35 -7.74
C TRP A 110 10.06 19.62 -8.41
N GLY A 111 9.73 20.79 -7.83
CA GLY A 111 10.09 22.10 -8.36
C GLY A 111 9.03 22.66 -9.30
N ASP A 112 9.44 23.69 -10.05
CA ASP A 112 8.54 24.39 -10.96
C ASP A 112 8.25 23.57 -12.21
N LYS A 113 6.97 23.55 -12.59
CA LYS A 113 6.53 22.90 -13.81
C LYS A 113 6.94 23.74 -15.01
N SER A 114 7.70 23.17 -15.92
CA SER A 114 8.02 23.81 -17.20
C SER A 114 6.77 23.84 -18.08
N HIS A 115 6.21 25.03 -18.33
CA HIS A 115 5.04 25.17 -19.22
C HIS A 115 5.42 25.06 -20.71
N ALA A 116 6.68 25.34 -21.05
CA ALA A 116 7.17 25.31 -22.41
C ALA A 116 7.69 23.93 -22.85
N ASN A 117 8.13 23.08 -21.91
CA ASN A 117 8.76 21.80 -22.23
C ASN A 117 8.19 20.61 -21.43
N PRO A 118 7.16 19.91 -21.95
CA PRO A 118 6.59 18.73 -21.30
C PRO A 118 7.56 17.55 -21.15
N GLU A 119 8.56 17.42 -22.03
CA GLU A 119 9.54 16.33 -21.96
C GLU A 119 10.48 16.48 -20.77
N GLU A 120 10.88 17.72 -20.47
CA GLU A 120 11.66 18.06 -19.28
C GLU A 120 10.91 17.70 -17.99
N ASN A 121 9.61 18.02 -17.92
CA ASN A 121 8.76 17.63 -16.79
C ASN A 121 8.75 16.11 -16.58
N LEU A 122 8.63 15.34 -17.66
CA LEU A 122 8.67 13.88 -17.59
C LEU A 122 10.04 13.36 -17.14
N ALA A 123 11.13 13.97 -17.61
CA ALA A 123 12.48 13.62 -17.18
C ALA A 123 12.68 13.88 -15.68
N THR A 124 12.30 15.06 -15.19
CA THR A 124 12.35 15.40 -13.76
C THR A 124 11.50 14.45 -12.92
N ALA A 125 10.27 14.16 -13.35
CA ALA A 125 9.40 13.23 -12.64
C ALA A 125 9.99 11.82 -12.57
N LYS A 126 10.61 11.32 -13.64
CA LYS A 126 11.32 10.03 -13.63
C LYS A 126 12.46 10.02 -12.62
N LEU A 127 13.21 11.11 -12.44
CA LEU A 127 14.26 11.20 -11.43
C LEU A 127 13.70 11.05 -10.00
N HIS A 128 12.56 11.66 -9.70
CA HIS A 128 11.91 11.50 -8.40
C HIS A 128 11.32 10.11 -8.22
N LEU A 129 10.63 9.58 -9.23
CA LEU A 129 10.05 8.23 -9.19
C LEU A 129 11.11 7.13 -9.03
N ASN A 130 12.28 7.29 -9.65
CA ASN A 130 13.39 6.34 -9.51
C ASN A 130 14.01 6.32 -8.09
N LYS A 131 13.86 7.41 -7.33
CA LYS A 131 14.29 7.49 -5.92
C LYS A 131 13.21 6.99 -4.96
N ALA A 132 11.96 6.85 -5.42
CA ALA A 132 10.85 6.44 -4.60
C ALA A 132 10.99 4.96 -4.19
N PRO A 133 10.61 4.59 -2.95
CA PRO A 133 10.53 3.19 -2.56
C PRO A 133 9.60 2.40 -3.48
N ILE A 134 9.97 1.16 -3.81
CA ILE A 134 9.13 0.29 -4.65
C ILE A 134 7.79 0.04 -3.95
N LEU A 135 6.70 0.17 -4.71
CA LEU A 135 5.35 -0.12 -4.27
C LEU A 135 4.98 -1.58 -4.56
N VAL A 136 4.94 -2.39 -3.51
CA VAL A 136 4.60 -3.82 -3.59
C VAL A 136 3.08 -3.97 -3.65
N PRO A 137 2.50 -4.63 -4.66
CA PRO A 137 1.05 -4.76 -4.79
C PRO A 137 0.46 -5.60 -3.65
N VAL A 138 -0.64 -5.10 -3.09
CA VAL A 138 -1.43 -5.76 -2.03
C VAL A 138 -2.76 -6.22 -2.63
N TYR A 139 -3.48 -5.32 -3.29
CA TYR A 139 -4.78 -5.60 -3.90
C TYR A 139 -5.15 -4.51 -4.92
N ALA A 140 -5.45 -4.90 -6.16
CA ALA A 140 -5.83 -4.01 -7.26
C ALA A 140 -4.84 -2.84 -7.42
N HIS A 141 -5.31 -1.62 -7.19
CA HIS A 141 -4.50 -0.38 -7.25
C HIS A 141 -3.93 0.01 -5.88
N CYS A 142 -3.90 -0.91 -4.92
CA CYS A 142 -3.40 -0.68 -3.56
C CYS A 142 -2.05 -1.37 -3.37
N TYR A 143 -1.07 -0.59 -2.92
CA TYR A 143 0.32 -0.98 -2.83
C TYR A 143 0.92 -0.57 -1.49
N ILE A 144 1.86 -1.36 -0.95
CA ILE A 144 2.61 -1.03 0.26
C ILE A 144 4.05 -0.70 -0.10
N ALA A 145 4.63 0.32 0.54
CA ALA A 145 6.01 0.69 0.28
C ALA A 145 7.01 -0.33 0.84
N SER A 146 7.94 -0.79 0.01
CA SER A 146 9.15 -1.51 0.39
C SER A 146 10.24 -0.50 0.74
N THR A 147 10.36 -0.16 2.02
CA THR A 147 11.37 0.80 2.52
C THR A 147 12.73 0.13 2.74
N SER A 148 13.81 0.92 2.69
CA SER A 148 15.14 0.50 3.13
C SER A 148 15.61 1.44 4.25
N PRO A 149 15.81 0.97 5.50
CA PRO A 149 15.61 -0.42 5.96
C PRO A 149 14.14 -0.87 5.93
N THR A 150 13.92 -2.18 5.81
CA THR A 150 12.56 -2.76 5.80
C THR A 150 11.95 -2.72 7.19
N SER A 151 10.67 -2.36 7.27
CA SER A 151 9.94 -2.30 8.55
C SER A 151 8.44 -2.52 8.33
N ALA A 152 7.76 -2.99 9.37
CA ALA A 152 6.31 -3.13 9.37
C ALA A 152 5.61 -1.79 9.65
N GLY A 153 4.30 -1.74 9.40
CA GLY A 153 3.49 -0.54 9.62
C GLY A 153 3.68 0.51 8.53
N ASN A 154 4.08 0.08 7.33
CA ASN A 154 4.16 0.98 6.18
C ASN A 154 2.74 1.22 5.63
N PRO A 155 2.42 2.46 5.22
CA PRO A 155 1.10 2.78 4.69
C PRO A 155 0.83 2.03 3.38
N VAL A 156 -0.45 1.73 3.16
CA VAL A 156 -0.95 1.22 1.89
C VAL A 156 -1.47 2.41 1.08
N PHE A 157 -0.90 2.62 -0.09
CA PHE A 157 -1.26 3.67 -1.04
C PHE A 157 -2.23 3.11 -2.09
N PHE A 158 -3.29 3.86 -2.38
CA PHE A 158 -4.05 3.72 -3.61
C PHE A 158 -3.38 4.58 -4.68
N VAL A 159 -3.05 3.99 -5.83
CA VAL A 159 -2.48 4.71 -6.98
C VAL A 159 -3.20 4.31 -8.27
N ARG A 160 -3.94 5.26 -8.87
CA ARG A 160 -4.58 5.08 -10.17
C ARG A 160 -4.55 6.36 -10.98
N GLY A 161 -3.69 6.41 -11.99
CA GLY A 161 -3.46 7.64 -12.75
C GLY A 161 -2.84 8.68 -11.82
N GLY A 162 -3.48 9.84 -11.68
CA GLY A 162 -3.02 10.94 -10.83
C GLY A 162 -3.65 10.96 -9.44
N ASP A 163 -4.53 10.00 -9.15
CA ASP A 163 -5.13 9.82 -7.83
C ASP A 163 -4.20 8.98 -6.95
N VAL A 164 -3.55 9.64 -5.99
CA VAL A 164 -2.65 9.03 -5.01
C VAL A 164 -3.17 9.36 -3.61
N ARG A 165 -3.59 8.35 -2.84
CA ARG A 165 -4.16 8.51 -1.50
C ARG A 165 -3.77 7.36 -0.58
N TYR A 166 -3.96 7.53 0.72
CA TYR A 166 -3.88 6.41 1.66
C TYR A 166 -5.11 5.51 1.53
N ALA A 167 -4.90 4.24 1.22
CA ALA A 167 -5.90 3.17 1.34
C ALA A 167 -5.89 2.53 2.74
N GLY A 168 -4.82 2.75 3.50
CA GLY A 168 -4.66 2.32 4.89
C GLY A 168 -3.38 2.89 5.47
N TYR A 169 -3.35 3.13 6.79
CA TYR A 169 -2.15 3.61 7.48
C TYR A 169 -1.13 2.50 7.74
N ASP A 170 -1.59 1.27 7.70
CA ASP A 170 -0.82 0.04 7.63
C ASP A 170 -1.67 -1.03 6.90
N VAL A 171 -1.11 -2.23 6.75
CA VAL A 171 -1.84 -3.35 6.13
C VAL A 171 -3.07 -3.76 6.94
N ALA A 172 -3.05 -3.60 8.27
CA ALA A 172 -4.18 -3.95 9.13
C ALA A 172 -5.38 -3.01 8.92
N GLY A 173 -5.13 -1.71 8.92
CA GLY A 173 -6.11 -0.67 8.63
C GLY A 173 -6.65 -0.77 7.22
N PHE A 174 -5.82 -1.17 6.25
CA PHE A 174 -6.29 -1.46 4.89
C PHE A 174 -7.33 -2.59 4.86
N PHE A 175 -7.03 -3.75 5.44
CA PHE A 175 -7.96 -4.88 5.44
C PHE A 175 -9.20 -4.67 6.33
N GLN A 176 -9.15 -3.74 7.30
CA GLN A 176 -10.34 -3.29 8.03
C GLN A 176 -11.29 -2.46 7.15
N GLN A 177 -10.73 -1.62 6.28
CA GLN A 177 -11.49 -0.75 5.38
C GLN A 177 -12.04 -1.50 4.17
N ALA A 178 -11.34 -2.55 3.74
CA ALA A 178 -11.71 -3.37 2.60
C ALA A 178 -12.81 -4.39 2.96
N GLU A 179 -13.99 -4.23 2.37
CA GLU A 179 -15.07 -5.21 2.46
C GLU A 179 -15.09 -6.11 1.22
N PHE A 180 -14.68 -7.36 1.39
CA PHE A 180 -14.73 -8.37 0.34
C PHE A 180 -16.12 -9.02 0.30
N ARG A 181 -16.82 -8.91 -0.84
CA ARG A 181 -18.11 -9.58 -1.10
C ARG A 181 -18.06 -10.29 -2.46
N GLY A 182 -17.69 -11.57 -2.46
CA GLY A 182 -17.48 -12.33 -3.69
C GLY A 182 -16.37 -11.72 -4.54
N ARG A 183 -16.67 -11.32 -5.78
CA ARG A 183 -15.71 -10.67 -6.70
C ARG A 183 -15.60 -9.15 -6.54
N ARG A 184 -16.38 -8.53 -5.65
CA ARG A 184 -16.40 -7.07 -5.46
C ARG A 184 -15.73 -6.70 -4.14
N VAL A 185 -15.03 -5.57 -4.14
CA VAL A 185 -14.45 -4.98 -2.92
C VAL A 185 -14.94 -3.55 -2.80
N PHE A 186 -15.42 -3.21 -1.59
CA PHE A 186 -15.84 -1.87 -1.24
C PHE A 186 -14.87 -1.32 -0.20
N PHE A 187 -14.30 -0.15 -0.45
CA PHE A 187 -13.47 0.55 0.53
C PHE A 187 -14.33 1.51 1.32
N ARG A 188 -14.39 1.32 2.63
CA ARG A 188 -15.05 2.26 3.55
C ARG A 188 -14.13 3.44 3.85
N PRO A 189 -14.67 4.66 4.02
CA PRO A 189 -13.91 5.77 4.56
C PRO A 189 -13.28 5.39 5.90
N VAL A 190 -12.05 5.85 6.14
CA VAL A 190 -11.25 5.53 7.34
C VAL A 190 -12.04 5.75 8.64
N GLU A 191 -12.81 6.83 8.71
CA GLU A 191 -13.61 7.22 9.86
C GLU A 191 -14.76 6.24 10.16
N MET A 192 -15.40 5.70 9.12
CA MET A 192 -16.51 4.75 9.27
C MET A 192 -16.05 3.30 9.41
N ALA A 193 -14.87 2.96 8.91
CA ALA A 193 -14.38 1.59 8.92
C ALA A 193 -14.16 1.04 10.34
N ARG A 194 -13.69 1.86 11.30
CA ARG A 194 -13.33 1.38 12.65
C ARG A 194 -14.49 0.78 13.45
N ALA A 195 -15.70 1.34 13.33
CA ALA A 195 -16.86 0.91 14.13
C ALA A 195 -17.53 -0.36 13.58
N ALA A 196 -17.41 -0.63 12.28
CA ALA A 196 -18.14 -1.70 11.59
C ALA A 196 -17.22 -2.63 10.78
N ALA A 197 -15.91 -2.65 11.09
CA ALA A 197 -14.93 -3.49 10.43
C ALA A 197 -15.21 -4.97 10.69
N ALA A 198 -15.22 -5.76 9.61
CA ALA A 198 -15.43 -7.20 9.69
C ALA A 198 -14.22 -7.95 10.28
N VAL A 199 -13.02 -7.35 10.19
CA VAL A 199 -11.82 -7.75 10.91
C VAL A 199 -11.52 -6.67 11.94
N LYS A 200 -11.53 -6.98 13.24
CA LYS A 200 -11.28 -5.98 14.29
C LYS A 200 -9.86 -5.45 14.19
N ALA A 201 -9.72 -4.14 14.39
CA ALA A 201 -8.44 -3.49 14.44
C ALA A 201 -7.60 -3.99 15.61
N PRO A 202 -6.38 -4.51 15.39
CA PRO A 202 -5.45 -4.77 16.47
C PRO A 202 -5.11 -3.49 17.21
N VAL A 203 -4.78 -3.59 18.50
CA VAL A 203 -4.41 -2.44 19.35
C VAL A 203 -3.15 -1.73 18.83
N TRP A 204 -2.28 -2.45 18.12
CA TRP A 204 -1.07 -1.91 17.50
C TRP A 204 -1.30 -1.30 16.11
N ALA A 205 -2.51 -1.35 15.55
CA ALA A 205 -2.78 -0.81 14.23
C ALA A 205 -2.51 0.70 14.17
N ALA A 206 -1.87 1.13 13.10
CA ALA A 206 -1.44 2.51 12.92
C ALA A 206 -2.64 3.48 12.95
N LYS A 207 -2.49 4.56 13.71
CA LYS A 207 -3.49 5.63 13.79
C LYS A 207 -3.25 6.75 12.77
N GLU A 208 -2.04 6.81 12.22
CA GLU A 208 -1.59 7.77 11.22
C GLU A 208 -0.63 7.08 10.25
N ALA A 209 -0.54 7.59 9.02
CA ALA A 209 0.38 7.06 8.02
C ALA A 209 1.81 7.52 8.32
N ARG A 210 2.76 6.58 8.33
CA ARG A 210 4.19 6.92 8.32
C ARG A 210 4.54 7.65 7.03
N ARG A 211 5.40 8.67 7.11
CA ARG A 211 5.95 9.33 5.92
C ARG A 211 6.83 8.35 5.14
N VAL A 212 6.51 8.21 3.86
CA VAL A 212 7.31 7.56 2.82
C VAL A 212 7.59 8.63 1.77
N GLU A 213 8.86 9.00 1.59
CA GLU A 213 9.28 10.05 0.65
C GLU A 213 8.77 9.78 -0.76
N VAL A 214 8.53 10.86 -1.51
CA VAL A 214 7.86 10.89 -2.83
C VAL A 214 6.39 10.50 -2.77
N TRP A 215 6.03 9.34 -2.22
CA TRP A 215 4.63 8.88 -2.19
C TRP A 215 3.75 9.72 -1.27
N THR A 216 4.27 10.13 -0.11
CA THR A 216 3.54 10.98 0.84
C THR A 216 3.28 12.37 0.25
N GLU A 217 4.24 12.92 -0.47
CA GLU A 217 4.13 14.23 -1.12
C GLU A 217 3.02 14.24 -2.18
N MET A 218 2.90 13.15 -2.95
CA MET A 218 1.81 12.99 -3.91
C MET A 218 0.44 12.90 -3.23
N VAL A 219 0.35 12.25 -2.07
CA VAL A 219 -0.90 12.22 -1.28
C VAL A 219 -1.25 13.63 -0.79
N GLU A 220 -0.27 14.38 -0.28
CA GLU A 220 -0.45 15.75 0.20
C GLU A 220 -0.93 16.67 -0.94
N ARG A 221 -0.37 16.55 -2.15
CA ARG A 221 -0.85 17.24 -3.36
C ARG A 221 -2.30 16.91 -3.68
N GLY A 222 -2.69 15.62 -3.65
CA GLY A 222 -4.07 15.20 -3.92
C GLY A 222 -5.10 15.79 -2.94
N ARG A 223 -4.72 15.92 -1.66
CA ARG A 223 -5.56 16.57 -0.63
C ARG A 223 -5.79 18.05 -0.93
N TRP A 224 -4.73 18.77 -1.30
CA TRP A 224 -4.81 20.19 -1.63
C TRP A 224 -5.75 20.47 -2.81
N GLU A 225 -5.65 19.69 -3.89
CA GLU A 225 -6.53 19.86 -5.06
C GLU A 225 -8.00 19.54 -4.73
N GLY A 226 -8.26 18.54 -3.89
CA GLY A 226 -9.59 18.25 -3.40
C GLY A 226 -10.19 19.42 -2.61
N MET A 227 -9.42 20.03 -1.72
CA MET A 227 -9.84 21.21 -0.95
C MET A 227 -10.06 22.45 -1.83
N ALA A 228 -9.17 22.70 -2.80
CA ALA A 228 -9.31 23.81 -3.74
C ALA A 228 -10.58 23.69 -4.58
N ARG A 229 -10.91 22.48 -5.05
CA ARG A 229 -12.16 22.21 -5.78
C ARG A 229 -13.41 22.42 -4.91
N ALA A 230 -13.39 22.00 -3.65
CA ALA A 230 -14.52 22.16 -2.73
C ALA A 230 -14.78 23.62 -2.32
N ARG A 231 -13.79 24.51 -2.43
CA ARG A 231 -13.89 25.93 -2.09
C ARG A 231 -14.28 26.83 -3.27
N GLY A 232 -14.14 26.35 -4.49
CA GLY A 232 -14.44 27.10 -5.73
C GLY A 232 -15.70 26.63 -6.45
N GLY A 233 -16.53 25.80 -5.82
CA GLY A 233 -17.79 25.28 -6.36
C GLY A 233 -19.00 25.81 -5.61
#